data_AF-W4K174-F1
#
_entry.id   AF-W4K174-F1
#
_cell.length_a   1.000
_cell.length_b   1.000
_cell.length_c   1.000
_cell.angle_alpha   90.00
_cell.angle_beta   90.00
_cell.angle_gamma   90.00
#
_symmetry.space_group_name_H-M   'P 1'
#
loop_
_entity.id
_entity.type
_entity.pdbx_description
1 polymer ?
#
loop_
_entity_poly.entity_id
_entity_poly.type
_entity_poly.pdbx_seq_one_letter_code
_entity_poly.pdbx_strand_id
1 'polypeptide(L)'
;MSGYASSGTGDGGFAITPRMLHLISKPGKLRSDEGGQELMDLYSEKFGGFSMARLNPFARDCFTGSLQAVISAVSSGDHPPLNGIETPFKFGYATLVIVGAQRLQSAPPGSGLHAETLKFLLSRGCPPDVPDICQYTALHHVTMNLSRPDIARILLENGARVNYVNIYGSPPIMGALMAGQTEAVEVLMEFGADMTIPDADGMKPEQLFISCGPEVTATVTKWLRRRTGDHWKTHKTTCKPFTLVNTVTLKPTYGGYGNLMPTAAVTRSLLGYPTETPSAKQQRFSQQPTSYPKKAVIKVQVPYGPAGPPAVALLQSLLIYNKKRDFSCQVLRTGNEAAYDRIEQVIRSKGVLGSKGYFVAELKSADELVVKVNELLAEQPF
;
A
#
# COMPACT_ATOMS: atom_id res chain seq x y z
N MET A 1 -10.73 11.25 37.98
CA MET A 1 -10.55 10.04 37.16
C MET A 1 -9.16 10.13 36.56
N SER A 2 -8.33 9.10 36.68
CA SER A 2 -7.01 9.06 36.06
C SER A 2 -7.14 9.15 34.54
N GLY A 3 -6.50 10.13 33.90
CA GLY A 3 -6.46 10.28 32.44
C GLY A 3 -5.78 9.08 31.77
N TYR A 4 -5.98 8.92 30.46
CA TYR A 4 -5.41 7.82 29.66
C TYR A 4 -3.90 7.67 29.89
N ALA A 5 -3.15 8.77 29.95
CA ALA A 5 -1.70 8.77 30.14
C ALA A 5 -1.25 8.22 31.50
N SER A 6 -2.14 8.24 32.50
CA SER A 6 -1.89 7.72 33.85
C SER A 6 -2.44 6.31 34.08
N SER A 7 -3.13 5.74 33.09
CA SER A 7 -3.61 4.36 33.16
C SER A 7 -2.47 3.38 32.83
N GLY A 8 -2.24 2.41 33.71
CA GLY A 8 -1.28 1.33 33.44
C GLY A 8 -1.68 0.48 32.24
N THR A 9 -0.76 -0.32 31.71
CA THR A 9 -1.04 -1.24 30.60
C THR A 9 -2.07 -2.28 31.01
N GLY A 10 -3.12 -2.44 30.20
CA GLY A 10 -4.08 -3.52 30.35
C GLY A 10 -3.50 -4.85 29.90
N ASP A 11 -3.88 -5.94 30.57
CA ASP A 11 -3.43 -7.27 30.18
C ASP A 11 -4.27 -7.88 29.04
N GLY A 12 -5.43 -7.28 28.73
CA GLY A 12 -6.33 -7.73 27.66
C GLY A 12 -6.83 -9.17 27.84
N GLY A 13 -6.75 -9.75 29.05
CA GLY A 13 -7.10 -11.15 29.29
C GLY A 13 -6.06 -12.17 28.83
N PHE A 14 -4.95 -11.72 28.22
CA PHE A 14 -3.91 -12.62 27.77
C PHE A 14 -3.01 -13.09 28.91
N ALA A 15 -2.52 -14.32 28.75
CA ALA A 15 -1.49 -14.89 29.60
C ALA A 15 -0.43 -15.54 28.71
N ILE A 16 0.84 -15.33 29.05
CA ILE A 16 1.96 -16.01 28.40
C ILE A 16 2.43 -17.12 29.33
N THR A 17 2.55 -18.33 28.80
CA THR A 17 3.04 -19.46 29.58
C THR A 17 4.57 -19.46 29.63
N PRO A 18 5.20 -20.05 30.67
CA PRO A 18 6.64 -20.25 30.69
C PRO A 18 7.16 -20.99 29.45
N ARG A 19 6.34 -21.89 28.90
CA ARG A 19 6.67 -22.63 27.69
C ARG A 19 6.73 -21.73 26.45
N MET A 20 5.77 -20.81 26.29
CA MET A 20 5.83 -19.81 25.21
C MET A 20 7.09 -18.96 25.33
N LEU A 21 7.42 -18.46 26.53
CA LEU A 21 8.64 -17.67 26.76
C LEU A 21 9.90 -18.44 26.37
N HIS A 22 9.98 -19.72 26.75
CA HIS A 22 11.08 -20.59 26.37
C HIS A 22 11.21 -20.73 24.85
N LEU A 23 10.11 -21.01 24.13
CA LEU A 23 10.10 -21.15 22.67
C LEU A 23 10.50 -19.84 21.97
N ILE A 24 9.96 -18.70 22.41
CA ILE A 24 10.25 -17.38 21.85
C ILE A 24 11.71 -16.95 22.11
N SER A 25 12.32 -17.42 23.20
CA SER A 25 13.70 -17.08 23.54
C SER A 25 14.75 -17.79 22.68
N LYS A 26 14.36 -18.79 21.88
CA LYS A 26 15.28 -19.50 20.99
C LYS A 26 15.83 -18.55 19.91
N PRO A 27 17.13 -18.61 19.60
CA PRO A 27 17.71 -17.73 18.59
C PRO A 27 17.27 -18.15 17.18
N GLY A 28 17.13 -17.17 16.28
CA GLY A 28 16.82 -17.41 14.87
C GLY A 28 15.32 -17.59 14.59
N LYS A 29 15.01 -18.12 13.40
CA LYS A 29 13.65 -18.47 13.00
C LYS A 29 13.26 -19.80 13.64
N LEU A 30 12.04 -19.89 14.16
CA LEU A 30 11.56 -21.09 14.84
C LEU A 30 10.91 -22.05 13.84
N ARG A 31 11.57 -23.18 13.57
CA ARG A 31 11.07 -24.25 12.69
C ARG A 31 9.93 -25.01 13.33
N SER A 32 9.06 -25.62 12.52
CA SER A 32 7.89 -26.34 13.01
C SER A 32 8.26 -27.49 13.95
N ASP A 33 9.29 -28.27 13.61
CA ASP A 33 9.83 -29.39 14.40
C ASP A 33 10.64 -28.98 15.63
N GLU A 34 11.06 -27.72 15.71
CA GLU A 34 11.81 -27.15 16.83
C GLU A 34 10.91 -26.45 17.86
N GLY A 35 9.59 -26.68 17.78
CA GLY A 35 8.58 -26.10 18.66
C GLY A 35 7.85 -24.90 18.05
N GLY A 36 8.03 -24.64 16.74
CA GLY A 36 7.26 -23.64 16.01
C GLY A 36 5.77 -23.97 16.00
N GLN A 37 5.42 -25.23 15.68
CA GLN A 37 4.02 -25.66 15.71
C GLN A 37 3.44 -25.57 17.13
N GLU A 38 4.22 -25.99 18.14
CA GLU A 38 3.81 -25.88 19.55
C GLU A 38 3.55 -24.41 19.95
N LEU A 39 4.41 -23.48 19.52
CA LEU A 39 4.20 -22.06 19.78
C LEU A 39 2.96 -21.52 19.07
N MET A 40 2.69 -21.94 17.82
CA MET A 40 1.48 -21.54 17.09
C MET A 40 0.21 -22.01 17.81
N ASP A 41 0.20 -23.25 18.30
CA ASP A 41 -0.93 -23.84 19.02
C ASP A 41 -1.17 -23.11 20.35
N LEU A 42 -0.11 -22.92 21.15
CA LEU A 42 -0.16 -22.18 22.41
C LEU A 42 -0.58 -20.72 22.20
N TYR A 43 -0.04 -20.06 21.18
CA TYR A 43 -0.41 -18.70 20.81
C TYR A 43 -1.90 -18.62 20.50
N SER A 44 -2.41 -19.51 19.65
CA SER A 44 -3.82 -19.54 19.25
C SER A 44 -4.76 -19.83 20.42
N GLU A 45 -4.39 -20.79 21.28
CA GLU A 45 -5.14 -21.11 22.51
C GLU A 45 -5.24 -19.90 23.43
N LYS A 46 -4.11 -19.25 23.73
CA LYS A 46 -4.07 -18.09 24.63
C LYS A 46 -4.68 -16.84 24.00
N PHE A 47 -4.64 -16.71 22.68
CA PHE A 47 -5.26 -15.63 21.93
C PHE A 47 -6.80 -15.63 22.02
N GLY A 48 -7.40 -16.79 22.35
CA GLY A 48 -8.83 -16.93 22.63
C GLY A 48 -9.29 -16.28 23.95
N GLY A 49 -8.39 -16.09 24.91
CA GLY A 49 -8.68 -15.49 26.22
C GLY A 49 -8.84 -13.96 26.21
N PHE A 50 -8.83 -13.34 25.03
CA PHE A 50 -8.87 -11.89 24.89
C PHE A 50 -10.14 -11.27 25.49
N SER A 51 -9.97 -10.21 26.27
CA SER A 51 -11.06 -9.41 26.83
C SER A 51 -10.80 -7.93 26.64
N MET A 52 -11.62 -7.27 25.82
CA MET A 52 -11.55 -5.82 25.61
C MET A 52 -11.78 -4.99 26.89
N ALA A 53 -12.49 -5.56 27.88
CA ALA A 53 -12.73 -4.90 29.15
C ALA A 53 -11.42 -4.71 29.94
N ARG A 54 -10.43 -5.60 29.73
CA ARG A 54 -9.14 -5.60 30.41
C ARG A 54 -8.03 -4.84 29.68
N LEU A 55 -8.36 -4.17 28.57
CA LEU A 55 -7.46 -3.22 27.93
C LEU A 55 -7.42 -1.91 28.72
N ASN A 56 -6.32 -1.16 28.63
CA ASN A 56 -6.38 0.24 29.06
C ASN A 56 -7.43 0.99 28.21
N PRO A 57 -7.95 2.14 28.70
CA PRO A 57 -9.01 2.83 28.00
C PRO A 57 -8.63 3.25 26.56
N PHE A 58 -7.38 3.66 26.32
CA PHE A 58 -6.93 4.14 25.00
C PHE A 58 -6.87 2.99 23.98
N ALA A 59 -6.30 1.86 24.39
CA ALA A 59 -6.27 0.62 23.64
C ALA A 59 -7.68 0.10 23.35
N ARG A 60 -8.60 0.25 24.31
CA ARG A 60 -10.02 -0.10 24.09
C ARG A 60 -10.64 0.77 23.02
N ASP A 61 -10.42 2.08 23.04
CA ASP A 61 -10.91 3.01 22.01
C ASP A 61 -10.30 2.74 20.64
N CYS A 62 -9.02 2.37 20.59
CA CYS A 62 -8.37 1.89 19.36
C CYS A 62 -9.03 0.60 18.86
N PHE A 63 -9.24 -0.38 19.74
CA PHE A 63 -9.86 -1.67 19.42
C PHE A 63 -11.31 -1.50 18.94
N THR A 64 -12.11 -0.64 19.56
CA THR A 64 -13.50 -0.39 19.14
C THR A 64 -13.60 0.50 17.90
N GLY A 65 -12.53 1.18 17.50
CA GLY A 65 -12.58 2.16 16.42
C GLY A 65 -13.37 3.42 16.83
N SER A 66 -13.23 3.85 18.09
CA SER A 66 -13.84 5.06 18.65
C SER A 66 -13.07 6.31 18.19
N LEU A 67 -13.18 6.66 16.91
CA LEU A 67 -12.35 7.70 16.26
C LEU A 67 -12.31 9.02 17.04
N GLN A 68 -13.45 9.53 17.49
CA GLN A 68 -13.52 10.83 18.17
C GLN A 68 -12.81 10.81 19.53
N ALA A 69 -12.93 9.70 20.27
CA ALA A 69 -12.22 9.51 21.54
C ALA A 69 -10.70 9.48 21.31
N VAL A 70 -10.25 8.73 20.29
CA VAL A 70 -8.83 8.67 19.91
C VAL A 70 -8.31 10.03 19.46
N ILE A 71 -9.05 10.78 18.64
CA ILE A 71 -8.68 12.14 18.22
C ILE A 71 -8.53 13.05 19.43
N SER A 72 -9.50 13.03 20.35
CA SER A 72 -9.48 13.86 21.56
C SER A 72 -8.28 13.53 22.45
N ALA A 73 -8.04 12.25 22.73
CA ALA A 73 -6.93 11.76 23.54
C ALA A 73 -5.58 12.19 22.93
N VAL A 74 -5.38 11.94 21.64
CA VAL A 74 -4.11 12.29 20.96
C VAL A 74 -3.91 13.80 20.84
N SER A 75 -4.97 14.57 20.61
CA SER A 75 -4.87 16.03 20.46
C SER A 75 -4.63 16.74 21.79
N SER A 76 -5.14 16.19 22.90
CA SER A 76 -4.93 16.72 24.24
C SER A 76 -3.62 16.28 24.88
N GLY A 77 -2.92 15.30 24.30
CA GLY A 77 -1.74 14.67 24.89
C GLY A 77 -2.06 13.70 26.02
N ASP A 78 -3.34 13.50 26.38
CA ASP A 78 -3.77 12.47 27.32
C ASP A 78 -3.88 11.13 26.60
N HIS A 79 -2.74 10.53 26.27
CA HIS A 79 -2.65 9.18 25.70
C HIS A 79 -1.30 8.53 26.05
N PRO A 80 -1.20 7.19 26.08
CA PRO A 80 0.09 6.51 26.15
C PRO A 80 0.93 6.77 24.88
N PRO A 81 2.26 6.61 24.92
CA PRO A 81 3.10 6.76 23.73
C PRO A 81 2.58 5.92 22.56
N LEU A 82 2.41 6.49 21.36
CA LEU A 82 1.79 5.78 20.22
C LEU A 82 2.62 4.62 19.66
N ASN A 83 3.92 4.56 20.02
CA ASN A 83 4.79 3.41 19.79
C ASN A 83 4.75 2.38 20.93
N GLY A 84 3.88 2.59 21.91
CA GLY A 84 3.64 1.71 23.03
C GLY A 84 2.96 0.41 22.62
N ILE A 85 2.92 -0.49 23.58
CA ILE A 85 2.35 -1.82 23.45
C ILE A 85 1.36 -2.06 24.58
N GLU A 86 0.36 -2.86 24.28
CA GLU A 86 -0.66 -3.31 25.20
C GLU A 86 -0.58 -4.82 25.35
N THR A 87 -1.05 -5.34 26.48
CA THR A 87 -1.13 -6.77 26.80
C THR A 87 0.24 -7.47 26.91
N PRO A 88 0.31 -8.65 27.58
CA PRO A 88 1.49 -9.49 27.55
C PRO A 88 1.98 -9.83 26.13
N PHE A 89 1.07 -9.94 25.15
CA PHE A 89 1.39 -10.26 23.76
C PHE A 89 2.08 -9.11 23.02
N LYS A 90 2.21 -7.93 23.64
CA LYS A 90 2.88 -6.76 23.07
C LYS A 90 2.20 -6.19 21.81
N PHE A 91 0.88 -6.11 21.82
CA PHE A 91 0.13 -5.55 20.70
C PHE A 91 0.31 -4.04 20.63
N GLY A 92 0.84 -3.55 19.50
CA GLY A 92 0.79 -2.13 19.18
C GLY A 92 -0.64 -1.67 18.87
N TYR A 93 -0.87 -0.35 18.91
CA TYR A 93 -2.21 0.22 18.67
C TYR A 93 -2.74 -0.06 17.26
N ALA A 94 -1.88 -0.09 16.23
CA ALA A 94 -2.29 -0.50 14.88
C ALA A 94 -2.84 -1.95 14.85
N THR A 95 -2.17 -2.87 15.55
CA THR A 95 -2.63 -4.26 15.70
C THR A 95 -3.97 -4.32 16.43
N LEU A 96 -4.16 -3.57 17.51
CA LEU A 96 -5.42 -3.54 18.25
C LEU A 96 -6.60 -3.06 17.38
N VAL A 97 -6.40 -2.03 16.55
CA VAL A 97 -7.42 -1.57 15.60
C VAL A 97 -7.82 -2.69 14.64
N ILE A 98 -6.85 -3.46 14.14
CA ILE A 98 -7.09 -4.56 13.19
C ILE A 98 -7.81 -5.72 13.85
N VAL A 99 -7.35 -6.14 15.03
CA VAL A 99 -7.97 -7.22 15.80
C VAL A 99 -9.41 -6.84 16.16
N GLY A 100 -9.66 -5.57 16.49
CA GLY A 100 -11.00 -5.03 16.69
C GLY A 100 -11.86 -5.06 15.43
N ALA A 101 -11.30 -4.61 14.30
CA ALA A 101 -11.94 -4.59 13.00
C ALA A 101 -12.34 -5.99 12.47
N GLN A 102 -11.66 -7.04 12.95
CA GLN A 102 -11.94 -8.44 12.61
C GLN A 102 -12.86 -9.15 13.62
N ARG A 103 -12.89 -8.72 14.89
CA ARG A 103 -13.62 -9.43 15.96
C ARG A 103 -14.96 -8.80 16.33
N LEU A 104 -15.14 -7.50 16.12
CA LEU A 104 -16.38 -6.83 16.46
C LEU A 104 -17.43 -7.05 15.36
N GLN A 105 -18.44 -7.86 15.68
CA GLN A 105 -19.60 -8.06 14.81
C GLN A 105 -20.53 -6.85 14.81
N SER A 106 -20.64 -6.16 15.95
CA SER A 106 -21.40 -4.92 16.13
C SER A 106 -20.58 -3.97 16.99
N ALA A 107 -20.42 -2.74 16.51
CA ALA A 107 -19.66 -1.72 17.20
C ALA A 107 -20.59 -0.96 18.19
N PRO A 108 -20.10 -0.62 19.40
CA PRO A 108 -20.80 0.33 20.27
C PRO A 108 -21.20 1.62 19.52
N PRO A 109 -22.30 2.29 19.91
CA PRO A 109 -22.69 3.57 19.30
C PRO A 109 -21.54 4.58 19.31
N GLY A 110 -21.26 5.18 18.15
CA GLY A 110 -20.15 6.13 17.98
C GLY A 110 -18.76 5.49 17.78
N SER A 111 -18.68 4.19 17.53
CA SER A 111 -17.45 3.46 17.21
C SER A 111 -17.56 2.66 15.90
N GLY A 112 -16.59 1.80 15.59
CA GLY A 112 -16.55 1.00 14.35
C GLY A 112 -15.85 1.67 13.17
N LEU A 113 -15.23 2.85 13.38
CA LEU A 113 -14.49 3.59 12.36
C LEU A 113 -13.02 3.15 12.33
N HIS A 114 -12.76 1.84 12.18
CA HIS A 114 -11.41 1.27 12.28
C HIS A 114 -10.45 1.80 11.21
N ALA A 115 -10.91 1.96 9.97
CA ALA A 115 -10.07 2.43 8.87
C ALA A 115 -9.62 3.89 9.11
N GLU A 116 -10.53 4.75 9.54
CA GLU A 116 -10.28 6.16 9.86
C GLU A 116 -9.41 6.28 11.12
N THR A 117 -9.68 5.45 12.13
CA THR A 117 -8.89 5.41 13.37
C THR A 117 -7.45 5.02 13.07
N LEU A 118 -7.25 3.99 12.23
CA LEU A 118 -5.91 3.57 11.81
C LEU A 118 -5.20 4.68 11.02
N LYS A 119 -5.86 5.29 10.02
CA LYS A 119 -5.29 6.42 9.26
C LYS A 119 -4.86 7.55 10.18
N PHE A 120 -5.71 7.91 11.15
CA PHE A 120 -5.40 8.96 12.11
C PHE A 120 -4.18 8.60 12.97
N LEU A 121 -4.15 7.41 13.57
CA LEU A 121 -3.03 6.97 14.41
C LEU A 121 -1.71 6.95 13.63
N LEU A 122 -1.69 6.37 12.43
CA LEU A 122 -0.50 6.31 11.58
C LEU A 122 -0.02 7.71 11.21
N SER A 123 -0.94 8.62 10.91
CA SER A 123 -0.59 10.03 10.69
C SER A 123 0.09 10.61 11.94
N ARG A 124 -0.39 10.30 13.15
CA ARG A 124 0.20 10.83 14.39
C ARG A 124 1.50 10.12 14.83
N GLY A 125 2.10 9.30 13.96
CA GLY A 125 3.39 8.65 14.23
C GLY A 125 3.27 7.31 14.93
N CYS A 126 2.07 6.71 14.99
CA CYS A 126 1.93 5.30 15.35
C CYS A 126 2.70 4.43 14.36
N PRO A 127 3.66 3.60 14.81
CA PRO A 127 4.43 2.76 13.90
C PRO A 127 3.58 1.61 13.36
N PRO A 128 3.58 1.34 12.04
CA PRO A 128 2.79 0.26 11.44
C PRO A 128 3.36 -1.14 11.71
N ASP A 129 4.66 -1.25 11.99
CA ASP A 129 5.40 -2.51 12.08
C ASP A 129 5.79 -2.87 13.53
N VAL A 130 4.99 -2.52 14.53
CA VAL A 130 5.24 -2.96 15.92
C VAL A 130 5.04 -4.49 15.99
N PRO A 131 6.09 -5.27 16.31
CA PRO A 131 5.97 -6.72 16.40
C PRO A 131 5.38 -7.14 17.75
N ASP A 132 4.50 -8.14 17.72
CA ASP A 132 4.07 -8.87 18.92
C ASP A 132 5.13 -9.89 19.39
N ILE A 133 4.80 -10.69 20.40
CA ILE A 133 5.71 -11.71 20.96
C ILE A 133 6.16 -12.79 19.96
N CYS A 134 5.43 -12.99 18.86
CA CYS A 134 5.76 -13.90 17.76
C CYS A 134 6.28 -13.14 16.53
N GLN A 135 6.60 -11.86 16.69
CA GLN A 135 7.01 -10.94 15.63
C GLN A 135 5.97 -10.73 14.53
N TYR A 136 4.69 -10.99 14.81
CA TYR A 136 3.63 -10.57 13.90
C TYR A 136 3.44 -9.06 14.00
N THR A 137 3.45 -8.39 12.86
CA THR A 137 3.08 -6.97 12.72
C THR A 137 1.59 -6.83 12.44
N ALA A 138 1.09 -5.60 12.48
CA ALA A 138 -0.26 -5.25 12.05
C ALA A 138 -0.64 -5.87 10.69
N LEU A 139 0.31 -5.86 9.73
CA LEU A 139 0.09 -6.43 8.39
C LEU A 139 -0.01 -7.96 8.37
N HIS A 140 0.56 -8.68 9.35
CA HIS A 140 0.30 -10.11 9.48
C HIS A 140 -1.11 -10.35 10.02
N HIS A 141 -1.48 -9.65 11.09
CA HIS A 141 -2.80 -9.80 11.74
C HIS A 141 -3.96 -9.52 10.77
N VAL A 142 -3.83 -8.54 9.86
CA VAL A 142 -4.88 -8.24 8.88
C VAL A 142 -5.14 -9.41 7.90
N THR A 143 -4.15 -10.29 7.70
CA THR A 143 -4.21 -11.41 6.73
C THR A 143 -4.60 -12.76 7.34
N MET A 144 -4.74 -12.87 8.66
CA MET A 144 -4.93 -14.17 9.34
C MET A 144 -6.39 -14.53 9.66
N ASN A 145 -7.31 -13.56 9.75
CA ASN A 145 -8.70 -13.80 10.14
C ASN A 145 -9.69 -13.40 9.03
N LEU A 146 -10.53 -12.38 9.28
CA LEU A 146 -11.43 -11.81 8.28
C LEU A 146 -10.65 -10.93 7.31
N SER A 147 -10.94 -11.08 6.02
CA SER A 147 -10.35 -10.28 4.94
C SER A 147 -10.70 -8.81 5.12
N ARG A 148 -9.67 -7.97 5.28
CA ARG A 148 -9.77 -6.51 5.40
C ARG A 148 -8.77 -5.83 4.44
N PRO A 149 -8.95 -5.96 3.11
CA PRO A 149 -8.03 -5.42 2.12
C PRO A 149 -7.95 -3.89 2.16
N ASP A 150 -9.02 -3.22 2.62
CA ASP A 150 -9.09 -1.79 2.90
C ASP A 150 -8.04 -1.38 3.94
N ILE A 151 -7.96 -2.11 5.05
CA ILE A 151 -7.03 -1.87 6.15
C ILE A 151 -5.60 -2.26 5.77
N ALA A 152 -5.41 -3.38 5.06
CA ALA A 152 -4.10 -3.78 4.56
C ALA A 152 -3.48 -2.70 3.66
N ARG A 153 -4.28 -2.11 2.76
CA ARG A 153 -3.85 -0.99 1.90
C ARG A 153 -3.43 0.23 2.71
N ILE A 154 -4.20 0.60 3.74
CA ILE A 154 -3.87 1.73 4.62
C ILE A 154 -2.50 1.55 5.28
N LEU A 155 -2.20 0.35 5.81
CA LEU A 155 -0.90 0.06 6.42
C LEU A 155 0.24 0.24 5.42
N LEU A 156 0.09 -0.34 4.22
CA LEU A 156 1.12 -0.32 3.18
C LEU A 156 1.36 1.10 2.63
N GLU A 157 0.31 1.89 2.42
CA GLU A 157 0.41 3.30 2.01
C GLU A 157 1.12 4.16 3.07
N ASN A 158 1.11 3.74 4.32
CA ASN A 158 1.75 4.42 5.46
C ASN A 158 3.08 3.75 5.87
N GLY A 159 3.70 3.00 4.98
CA GLY A 159 5.08 2.52 5.14
C GLY A 159 5.24 1.20 5.90
N ALA A 160 4.15 0.44 6.12
CA ALA A 160 4.28 -0.94 6.58
C ALA A 160 5.13 -1.76 5.61
N ARG A 161 6.05 -2.57 6.14
CA ARG A 161 6.92 -3.41 5.31
C ARG A 161 6.15 -4.64 4.82
N VAL A 162 5.86 -4.68 3.52
CA VAL A 162 5.13 -5.78 2.86
C VAL A 162 5.78 -7.17 3.06
N ASN A 163 7.10 -7.20 3.23
CA ASN A 163 7.92 -8.40 3.38
C ASN A 163 8.52 -8.57 4.79
N TYR A 164 7.94 -7.94 5.82
CA TYR A 164 8.35 -8.19 7.21
C TYR A 164 8.15 -9.67 7.53
N VAL A 165 9.09 -10.33 8.21
CA VAL A 165 8.95 -11.76 8.57
C VAL A 165 8.73 -11.92 10.07
N ASN A 166 7.81 -12.83 10.43
CA ASN A 166 7.56 -13.19 11.83
C ASN A 166 8.64 -14.16 12.39
N ILE A 167 8.44 -14.66 13.61
CA ILE A 167 9.36 -15.62 14.25
C ILE A 167 9.52 -16.92 13.48
N TYR A 168 8.50 -17.30 12.70
CA TYR A 168 8.52 -18.47 11.82
C TYR A 168 9.14 -18.15 10.46
N GLY A 169 9.71 -16.95 10.27
CA GLY A 169 10.28 -16.51 9.00
C GLY A 169 9.26 -16.23 7.91
N SER A 170 7.96 -16.26 8.23
CA SER A 170 6.86 -16.20 7.28
C SER A 170 6.47 -14.74 7.02
N PRO A 171 6.39 -14.29 5.76
CA PRO A 171 5.90 -12.95 5.41
C PRO A 171 4.35 -12.89 5.43
N PRO A 172 3.73 -11.69 5.53
CA PRO A 172 2.27 -11.52 5.58
C PRO A 172 1.51 -12.22 4.46
N ILE A 173 2.07 -12.28 3.25
CA ILE A 173 1.42 -12.94 2.12
C ILE A 173 1.17 -14.42 2.36
N MET A 174 1.98 -15.10 3.16
CA MET A 174 1.76 -16.51 3.48
C MET A 174 0.44 -16.70 4.23
N GLY A 175 0.14 -15.83 5.20
CA GLY A 175 -1.14 -15.84 5.92
C GLY A 175 -2.33 -15.62 4.97
N ALA A 176 -2.23 -14.65 4.06
CA ALA A 176 -3.27 -14.37 3.08
C ALA A 176 -3.52 -15.54 2.11
N LEU A 177 -2.45 -16.24 1.69
CA LEU A 177 -2.54 -17.42 0.84
C LEU A 177 -3.21 -18.59 1.57
N MET A 178 -2.76 -18.89 2.80
CA MET A 178 -3.32 -19.98 3.60
C MET A 178 -4.78 -19.74 3.98
N ALA A 179 -5.17 -18.48 4.19
CA ALA A 179 -6.56 -18.09 4.47
C ALA A 179 -7.42 -17.92 3.20
N GLY A 180 -6.86 -18.10 1.99
CA GLY A 180 -7.59 -17.93 0.73
C GLY A 180 -8.09 -16.50 0.45
N GLN A 181 -7.49 -15.48 1.10
CA GLN A 181 -7.93 -14.09 1.02
C GLN A 181 -7.44 -13.42 -0.27
N THR A 182 -8.14 -13.68 -1.37
CA THR A 182 -7.75 -13.20 -2.71
C THR A 182 -7.55 -11.69 -2.78
N GLU A 183 -8.40 -10.88 -2.14
CA GLU A 183 -8.26 -9.43 -2.15
C GLU A 183 -7.04 -8.95 -1.35
N ALA A 184 -6.73 -9.61 -0.23
CA ALA A 184 -5.52 -9.31 0.53
C ALA A 184 -4.26 -9.69 -0.26
N VAL A 185 -4.28 -10.82 -0.98
CA VAL A 185 -3.21 -11.21 -1.90
C VAL A 185 -3.02 -10.19 -3.02
N GLU A 186 -4.10 -9.70 -3.65
CA GLU A 186 -4.04 -8.65 -4.68
C GLU A 186 -3.36 -7.38 -4.13
N VAL A 187 -3.75 -6.91 -2.94
CA VAL A 187 -3.17 -5.73 -2.29
C VAL A 187 -1.68 -5.96 -1.98
N LEU A 188 -1.32 -7.09 -1.36
CA LEU A 188 0.09 -7.38 -1.03
C LEU A 188 0.96 -7.47 -2.30
N MET A 189 0.46 -8.10 -3.36
CA MET A 189 1.18 -8.20 -4.63
C MET A 189 1.32 -6.84 -5.34
N GLU A 190 0.33 -5.96 -5.22
CA GLU A 190 0.41 -4.56 -5.69
C GLU A 190 1.56 -3.80 -5.03
N PHE A 191 1.76 -4.01 -3.72
CA PHE A 191 2.81 -3.34 -2.94
C PHE A 191 4.15 -4.07 -2.92
N GLY A 192 4.35 -5.07 -3.78
CA GLY A 192 5.66 -5.69 -3.97
C GLY A 192 5.95 -6.88 -3.04
N ALA A 193 4.92 -7.58 -2.54
CA ALA A 193 5.13 -8.83 -1.81
C ALA A 193 6.01 -9.81 -2.60
N ASP A 194 7.03 -10.36 -1.96
CA ASP A 194 7.99 -11.26 -2.57
C ASP A 194 7.57 -12.72 -2.36
N MET A 195 7.39 -13.43 -3.48
CA MET A 195 6.94 -14.83 -3.48
C MET A 195 8.07 -15.83 -3.21
N THR A 196 9.31 -15.35 -3.09
CA THR A 196 10.52 -16.19 -2.97
C THR A 196 11.07 -16.28 -1.54
N ILE A 197 10.53 -15.48 -0.60
CA ILE A 197 10.96 -15.47 0.80
C ILE A 197 10.53 -16.78 1.47
N PRO A 198 11.48 -17.62 1.95
CA PRO A 198 11.15 -18.84 2.65
C PRO A 198 10.85 -18.57 4.14
N ASP A 199 9.88 -19.31 4.66
CA ASP A 199 9.68 -19.47 6.11
C ASP A 199 10.81 -20.32 6.74
N ALA A 200 10.68 -20.62 8.03
CA ALA A 200 11.66 -21.40 8.78
C ALA A 200 11.81 -22.83 8.26
N ASP A 201 10.74 -23.41 7.71
CA ASP A 201 10.71 -24.77 7.17
C ASP A 201 11.10 -24.83 5.68
N GLY A 202 11.46 -23.67 5.11
CA GLY A 202 11.89 -23.55 3.71
C GLY A 202 10.75 -23.41 2.71
N MET A 203 9.50 -23.32 3.18
CA MET A 203 8.34 -23.16 2.31
C MET A 203 8.27 -21.72 1.80
N LYS A 204 8.15 -21.59 0.48
CA LYS A 204 8.00 -20.29 -0.19
C LYS A 204 6.56 -20.07 -0.65
N PRO A 205 6.06 -18.83 -0.65
CA PRO A 205 4.75 -18.50 -1.20
C PRO A 205 4.55 -19.01 -2.64
N GLU A 206 5.59 -18.98 -3.48
CA GLU A 206 5.55 -19.45 -4.87
C GLU A 206 5.27 -20.96 -5.01
N GLN A 207 5.55 -21.75 -3.98
CA GLN A 207 5.32 -23.20 -3.98
C GLN A 207 3.91 -23.54 -3.48
N LEU A 208 3.32 -22.68 -2.65
CA LEU A 208 2.03 -22.92 -2.01
C LEU A 208 0.85 -22.41 -2.85
N PHE A 209 0.97 -21.24 -3.48
CA PHE A 209 -0.19 -20.46 -3.98
C PHE A 209 -1.09 -21.20 -4.98
N ILE A 210 -0.57 -22.18 -5.73
CA ILE A 210 -1.33 -23.00 -6.69
C ILE A 210 -2.36 -23.87 -5.96
N SER A 211 -2.04 -24.33 -4.75
CA SER A 211 -2.93 -25.15 -3.92
C SER A 211 -3.97 -24.33 -3.13
N CYS A 212 -3.86 -22.99 -3.12
CA CYS A 212 -4.75 -22.09 -2.38
C CYS A 212 -6.07 -21.75 -3.10
N GLY A 213 -6.32 -22.34 -4.27
CA GLY A 213 -7.54 -22.13 -5.06
C GLY A 213 -7.34 -21.32 -6.34
N PRO A 214 -8.30 -21.39 -7.28
CA PRO A 214 -8.16 -20.82 -8.61
C PRO A 214 -8.10 -19.28 -8.62
N GLU A 215 -8.83 -18.60 -7.72
CA GLU A 215 -8.86 -17.14 -7.62
C GLU A 215 -7.50 -16.58 -7.15
N VAL A 216 -6.93 -17.20 -6.10
CA VAL A 216 -5.59 -16.89 -5.60
C VAL A 216 -4.54 -17.18 -6.69
N THR A 217 -4.64 -18.34 -7.33
CA THR A 217 -3.73 -18.73 -8.42
C THR A 217 -3.74 -17.73 -9.57
N ALA A 218 -4.93 -17.32 -10.02
CA ALA A 218 -5.10 -16.34 -11.09
C ALA A 218 -4.52 -14.97 -10.69
N THR A 219 -4.76 -14.55 -9.45
CA THR A 219 -4.29 -13.27 -8.89
C THR A 219 -2.76 -13.22 -8.85
N VAL A 220 -2.12 -14.21 -8.22
CA VAL A 220 -0.66 -14.29 -8.16
C VAL A 220 -0.07 -14.37 -9.57
N THR A 221 -0.60 -15.24 -10.44
CA THR A 221 -0.12 -15.40 -11.81
C THR A 221 -0.20 -14.10 -12.61
N LYS A 222 -1.31 -13.36 -12.48
CA LYS A 222 -1.47 -12.02 -13.08
C LYS A 222 -0.35 -11.09 -12.65
N TRP A 223 -0.02 -11.03 -11.36
CA TRP A 223 1.03 -10.15 -10.85
C TRP A 223 2.43 -10.61 -11.22
N LEU A 224 2.72 -11.91 -11.19
CA LEU A 224 4.01 -12.45 -11.64
C LEU A 224 4.24 -12.12 -13.12
N ARG A 225 3.24 -12.32 -14.00
CA ARG A 225 3.30 -11.93 -15.41
C ARG A 225 3.52 -10.43 -15.63
N ARG A 226 2.90 -9.59 -14.77
CA ARG A 226 3.13 -8.13 -14.80
C ARG A 226 4.59 -7.79 -14.45
N ARG A 227 5.16 -8.46 -13.45
CA ARG A 227 6.54 -8.22 -12.98
C ARG A 227 7.62 -8.76 -13.92
N THR A 228 7.40 -9.90 -14.59
CA THR A 228 8.36 -10.48 -15.55
C THR A 228 8.39 -9.73 -16.89
N GLY A 229 7.44 -8.82 -17.13
CA GLY A 229 7.34 -8.10 -18.40
C GLY A 229 6.97 -9.00 -19.58
N ASP A 230 6.51 -10.23 -19.35
CA ASP A 230 6.06 -11.15 -20.41
C ASP A 230 4.89 -10.58 -21.23
N HIS A 231 4.14 -9.64 -20.65
CA HIS A 231 3.17 -8.82 -21.37
C HIS A 231 3.79 -8.15 -22.62
N TRP A 232 5.05 -7.75 -22.59
CA TRP A 232 5.71 -7.16 -23.76
C TRP A 232 5.94 -8.19 -24.88
N LYS A 233 6.30 -9.43 -24.53
CA LYS A 233 6.52 -10.51 -25.50
C LYS A 233 5.22 -10.86 -26.23
N THR A 234 4.10 -10.93 -25.50
CA THR A 234 2.77 -11.20 -26.07
C THR A 234 2.18 -9.98 -26.77
N HIS A 235 2.46 -8.76 -26.29
CA HIS A 235 2.07 -7.54 -26.98
C HIS A 235 2.75 -7.42 -28.35
N LYS A 236 4.03 -7.78 -28.47
CA LYS A 236 4.78 -7.69 -29.73
C LYS A 236 4.11 -8.45 -30.88
N THR A 237 3.39 -9.54 -30.61
CA THR A 237 2.69 -10.33 -31.64
C THR A 237 1.36 -9.70 -32.09
N THR A 238 0.79 -8.80 -31.31
CA THR A 238 -0.51 -8.15 -31.58
C THR A 238 -0.41 -6.64 -31.80
N CYS A 239 0.77 -6.06 -31.61
CA CYS A 239 1.05 -4.63 -31.71
C CYS A 239 0.81 -4.11 -33.14
N LYS A 240 -0.12 -3.16 -33.29
CA LYS A 240 -0.39 -2.53 -34.59
C LYS A 240 0.62 -1.43 -34.94
N PRO A 241 0.90 -1.11 -36.21
CA PRO A 241 1.63 0.11 -36.55
C PRO A 241 0.93 1.38 -36.07
N PHE A 242 1.65 2.51 -36.00
CA PHE A 242 1.05 3.82 -35.73
C PHE A 242 0.11 4.20 -36.89
N THR A 243 -1.14 4.51 -36.60
CA THR A 243 -2.15 4.95 -37.57
C THR A 243 -2.97 6.10 -37.00
N LEU A 244 -3.56 6.93 -37.86
CA LEU A 244 -4.42 8.06 -37.44
C LEU A 244 -5.57 7.62 -36.52
N VAL A 245 -6.03 6.37 -36.67
CA VAL A 245 -7.13 5.82 -35.87
C VAL A 245 -6.68 5.38 -34.48
N ASN A 246 -5.42 4.95 -34.29
CA ASN A 246 -4.94 4.41 -33.00
C ASN A 246 -4.01 5.35 -32.22
N THR A 247 -3.66 6.51 -32.77
CA THR A 247 -2.82 7.52 -32.13
C THR A 247 -3.55 8.82 -31.84
N VAL A 248 -2.98 9.62 -30.94
CA VAL A 248 -3.23 11.05 -30.78
C VAL A 248 -1.92 11.80 -30.90
N THR A 249 -1.97 13.04 -31.40
CA THR A 249 -0.80 13.92 -31.45
C THR A 249 -0.93 14.96 -30.33
N LEU A 250 -0.04 14.86 -29.35
CA LEU A 250 0.07 15.79 -28.24
C LEU A 250 1.10 16.89 -28.57
N LYS A 251 0.94 18.06 -27.93
CA LYS A 251 1.85 19.21 -28.06
C LYS A 251 2.61 19.39 -26.73
N PRO A 252 3.84 18.87 -26.62
CA PRO A 252 4.66 19.04 -25.43
C PRO A 252 5.01 20.51 -25.18
N THR A 253 5.08 20.86 -23.90
CA THR A 253 5.65 22.11 -23.41
C THR A 253 6.74 21.78 -22.38
N TYR A 254 7.86 22.51 -22.44
CA TYR A 254 9.05 22.22 -21.64
C TYR A 254 9.44 23.31 -20.63
N GLY A 255 8.48 24.14 -20.22
CA GLY A 255 8.72 25.22 -19.25
C GLY A 255 9.05 24.72 -17.85
N GLY A 256 9.81 25.52 -17.10
CA GLY A 256 10.11 25.28 -15.69
C GLY A 256 8.91 25.66 -14.81
N TYR A 257 8.16 24.67 -14.36
CA TYR A 257 7.10 24.86 -13.37
C TYR A 257 7.34 23.92 -12.18
N GLY A 258 6.86 24.36 -11.02
CA GLY A 258 7.33 23.97 -9.69
C GLY A 258 7.38 22.48 -9.34
N ASN A 259 7.91 22.23 -8.14
CA ASN A 259 8.30 20.90 -7.67
C ASN A 259 7.16 19.86 -7.77
N LEU A 260 7.35 18.85 -8.63
CA LEU A 260 6.60 17.59 -8.57
C LEU A 260 6.88 16.90 -7.24
N MET A 261 5.98 17.08 -6.29
CA MET A 261 6.03 16.37 -5.02
C MET A 261 5.43 14.97 -5.22
N PRO A 262 6.09 13.89 -4.75
CA PRO A 262 5.44 12.60 -4.61
C PRO A 262 4.11 12.75 -3.87
N THR A 263 3.08 11.96 -4.22
CA THR A 263 1.80 12.02 -3.50
C THR A 263 2.02 11.87 -1.99
N ALA A 264 2.94 10.99 -1.59
CA ALA A 264 3.36 10.87 -0.19
C ALA A 264 3.89 12.19 0.41
N ALA A 265 4.68 12.98 -0.34
CA ALA A 265 5.19 14.28 0.12
C ALA A 265 4.09 15.36 0.14
N VAL A 266 3.18 15.37 -0.84
CA VAL A 266 2.00 16.26 -0.85
C VAL A 266 1.11 15.96 0.35
N THR A 267 0.75 14.68 0.54
CA THR A 267 -0.02 14.20 1.69
C THR A 267 0.68 14.56 2.98
N ARG A 268 2.01 14.38 3.06
CA ARG A 268 2.79 14.77 4.23
C ARG A 268 2.70 16.27 4.50
N SER A 269 2.91 17.11 3.49
CA SER A 269 2.84 18.56 3.60
C SER A 269 1.43 19.06 3.96
N LEU A 270 0.37 18.52 3.34
CA LEU A 270 -1.02 18.88 3.64
C LEU A 270 -1.41 18.53 5.07
N LEU A 271 -0.83 17.46 5.61
CA LEU A 271 -1.06 17.00 6.97
C LEU A 271 -0.07 17.59 7.99
N GLY A 272 0.79 18.53 7.57
CA GLY A 272 1.73 19.24 8.45
C GLY A 272 2.99 18.46 8.85
N TYR A 273 3.35 17.38 8.13
CA TYR A 273 4.56 16.60 8.38
C TYR A 273 5.80 17.19 7.70
N PRO A 274 6.99 17.02 8.32
CA PRO A 274 8.25 17.27 7.64
C PRO A 274 8.37 16.42 6.37
N THR A 275 8.67 17.07 5.26
CA THR A 275 8.97 16.47 3.96
C THR A 275 10.48 16.52 3.74
N GLU A 276 11.11 15.38 3.45
CA GLU A 276 12.48 15.37 2.97
C GLU A 276 12.55 16.09 1.61
N THR A 277 13.60 16.89 1.41
CA THR A 277 13.81 17.56 0.13
C THR A 277 14.08 16.50 -0.94
N PRO A 278 13.27 16.41 -2.01
CA PRO A 278 13.51 15.42 -3.07
C PRO A 278 14.91 15.58 -3.64
N SER A 279 15.57 14.46 -3.96
CA SER A 279 16.90 14.48 -4.58
C SER A 279 16.92 15.31 -5.88
N ALA A 280 18.06 15.88 -6.25
CA ALA A 280 18.20 16.68 -7.47
C ALA A 280 17.75 15.96 -8.76
N LYS A 281 17.77 14.61 -8.77
CA LYS A 281 17.25 13.79 -9.87
C LYS A 281 15.72 13.77 -9.94
N GLN A 282 15.04 13.84 -8.79
CA GLN A 282 13.58 13.93 -8.69
C GLN A 282 13.06 15.35 -8.97
N GLN A 283 13.94 16.36 -8.91
CA GLN A 283 13.65 17.76 -9.23
C GLN A 283 13.84 18.12 -10.72
N ARG A 284 14.09 17.16 -11.62
CA ARG A 284 14.17 17.45 -13.07
C ARG A 284 12.77 17.46 -13.68
N PHE A 285 12.24 18.65 -13.95
CA PHE A 285 10.82 18.84 -14.33
C PHE A 285 10.57 18.68 -15.82
N SER A 286 11.36 19.36 -16.64
CA SER A 286 11.27 19.22 -18.07
C SER A 286 12.62 18.98 -18.70
N GLN A 287 12.67 17.99 -19.56
CA GLN A 287 13.84 17.61 -20.33
C GLN A 287 13.38 17.46 -21.77
N GLN A 288 13.60 18.53 -22.53
CA GLN A 288 13.44 18.48 -23.97
C GLN A 288 14.58 17.63 -24.55
N PRO A 289 14.27 16.57 -25.31
CA PRO A 289 15.29 15.79 -25.98
C PRO A 289 16.02 16.63 -27.03
N THR A 290 17.31 16.37 -27.24
CA THR A 290 18.12 17.07 -28.24
C THR A 290 18.12 16.38 -29.60
N SER A 291 17.57 15.16 -29.70
CA SER A 291 17.55 14.33 -30.90
C SER A 291 16.15 13.78 -31.17
N TYR A 292 15.76 13.79 -32.45
CA TYR A 292 14.46 13.35 -32.95
C TYR A 292 14.63 12.55 -34.25
N PRO A 293 13.74 11.60 -34.58
CA PRO A 293 12.60 11.14 -33.78
C PRO A 293 13.06 10.25 -32.61
N LYS A 294 12.33 10.29 -31.48
CA LYS A 294 12.61 9.46 -30.31
C LYS A 294 11.41 8.60 -29.95
N LYS A 295 11.58 7.28 -30.06
CA LYS A 295 10.60 6.30 -29.59
C LYS A 295 10.82 6.00 -28.12
N ALA A 296 9.76 6.05 -27.32
CA ALA A 296 9.83 5.77 -25.90
C ALA A 296 8.53 5.15 -25.38
N VAL A 297 8.64 4.39 -24.29
CA VAL A 297 7.50 4.15 -23.41
C VAL A 297 7.40 5.35 -22.48
N ILE A 298 6.22 5.95 -22.44
CA ILE A 298 5.92 7.13 -21.63
C ILE A 298 4.86 6.78 -20.60
N LYS A 299 4.96 7.40 -19.43
CA LYS A 299 3.89 7.48 -18.45
C LYS A 299 3.20 8.82 -18.63
N VAL A 300 1.88 8.78 -18.76
CA VAL A 300 1.00 9.95 -18.82
C VAL A 300 0.18 9.96 -17.54
N GLN A 301 0.25 11.05 -16.79
CA GLN A 301 -0.45 11.24 -15.53
C GLN A 301 -1.47 12.35 -15.68
N VAL A 302 -2.73 12.04 -15.36
CA VAL A 302 -3.83 13.02 -15.40
C VAL A 302 -3.88 13.78 -14.06
N PRO A 303 -4.26 15.07 -14.08
CA PRO A 303 -4.39 15.85 -12.86
C PRO A 303 -5.52 15.32 -11.95
N TYR A 304 -5.29 15.36 -10.64
CA TYR A 304 -6.27 15.08 -9.58
C TYR A 304 -6.77 16.39 -8.97
N GLY A 305 -8.09 16.58 -8.92
CA GLY A 305 -8.71 17.66 -8.14
C GLY A 305 -8.90 17.22 -6.68
N PRO A 306 -8.95 18.15 -5.70
CA PRO A 306 -9.07 17.82 -4.28
C PRO A 306 -10.44 17.27 -3.85
N ALA A 307 -11.43 17.16 -4.75
CA ALA A 307 -12.73 16.53 -4.45
C ALA A 307 -13.43 16.07 -5.74
N GLY A 308 -13.12 14.87 -6.23
CA GLY A 308 -13.79 14.32 -7.43
C GLY A 308 -13.64 15.20 -8.69
N PRO A 309 -14.43 14.94 -9.75
CA PRO A 309 -14.40 15.76 -10.97
C PRO A 309 -15.06 17.14 -10.74
N PRO A 310 -14.60 18.19 -11.43
CA PRO A 310 -13.45 19.01 -11.09
C PRO A 310 -13.86 20.33 -10.41
N ALA A 311 -13.10 20.76 -9.39
CA ALA A 311 -13.10 22.14 -8.93
C ALA A 311 -11.69 22.74 -9.04
N VAL A 312 -11.64 23.92 -9.67
CA VAL A 312 -10.54 24.88 -9.85
C VAL A 312 -9.65 24.67 -11.10
N ALA A 313 -9.89 25.55 -12.07
CA ALA A 313 -9.47 25.51 -13.47
C ALA A 313 -8.06 26.08 -13.76
N LEU A 314 -7.09 25.99 -12.85
CA LEU A 314 -5.83 26.75 -13.03
C LEU A 314 -4.59 25.95 -13.45
N LEU A 315 -4.52 24.62 -13.32
CA LEU A 315 -3.39 23.82 -13.82
C LEU A 315 -3.81 22.41 -14.26
N GLN A 316 -4.55 22.29 -15.37
CA GLN A 316 -5.00 21.00 -15.95
C GLN A 316 -4.04 20.49 -17.04
N SER A 317 -2.74 20.37 -16.74
CA SER A 317 -1.79 19.79 -17.70
C SER A 317 -1.62 18.29 -17.48
N LEU A 318 -1.55 17.49 -18.54
CA LEU A 318 -1.02 16.13 -18.44
C LEU A 318 0.47 16.21 -18.14
N LEU A 319 0.94 15.40 -17.20
CA LEU A 319 2.35 15.20 -16.98
C LEU A 319 2.83 13.96 -17.73
N ILE A 320 3.83 14.12 -18.59
CA ILE A 320 4.36 13.05 -19.44
C ILE A 320 5.86 12.88 -19.21
N TYR A 321 6.32 11.66 -19.02
CA TYR A 321 7.75 11.35 -18.90
C TYR A 321 8.06 9.90 -19.22
N ASN A 322 9.29 9.61 -19.59
CA ASN A 322 9.78 8.24 -19.70
C ASN A 322 10.46 7.77 -18.40
N LYS A 323 10.77 6.47 -18.33
CA LYS A 323 11.38 5.83 -17.14
C LYS A 323 12.70 6.47 -16.71
N LYS A 324 13.54 6.85 -17.68
CA LYS A 324 14.87 7.42 -17.40
C LYS A 324 14.83 8.91 -17.03
N ARG A 325 13.67 9.59 -17.19
CA ARG A 325 13.49 11.03 -17.00
C ARG A 325 14.43 11.89 -17.86
N ASP A 326 14.94 11.34 -18.96
CA ASP A 326 15.66 12.06 -20.01
C ASP A 326 14.69 12.59 -21.10
N PHE A 327 13.39 12.36 -20.91
CA PHE A 327 12.29 13.02 -21.58
C PHE A 327 11.18 13.27 -20.56
N SER A 328 10.82 14.53 -20.35
CA SER A 328 9.66 14.92 -19.56
C SER A 328 9.07 16.26 -20.03
N CYS A 329 7.75 16.32 -20.11
CA CYS A 329 7.02 17.49 -20.57
C CYS A 329 5.62 17.57 -19.94
N GLN A 330 4.98 18.71 -20.13
CA GLN A 330 3.55 18.88 -19.87
C GLN A 330 2.80 19.06 -21.17
N VAL A 331 1.53 18.62 -21.19
CA VAL A 331 0.62 18.89 -22.30
C VAL A 331 -0.59 19.64 -21.75
N LEU A 332 -0.79 20.86 -22.26
CA LEU A 332 -1.96 21.67 -21.95
C LEU A 332 -3.16 21.22 -22.78
N ARG A 333 -4.36 21.36 -22.23
CA ARG A 333 -5.60 21.09 -22.94
C ARG A 333 -5.88 22.14 -24.04
N THR A 334 -5.61 23.41 -23.76
CA THR A 334 -5.86 24.53 -24.67
C THR A 334 -5.04 24.41 -25.96
N GLY A 335 -5.70 24.48 -27.11
CA GLY A 335 -5.07 24.37 -28.44
C GLY A 335 -4.69 22.95 -28.85
N ASN A 336 -5.14 21.94 -28.09
CA ASN A 336 -5.02 20.52 -28.41
C ASN A 336 -6.09 19.65 -27.71
N GLU A 337 -7.31 20.16 -27.61
CA GLU A 337 -8.39 19.65 -26.75
C GLU A 337 -8.78 18.22 -27.12
N ALA A 338 -9.00 17.94 -28.41
CA ALA A 338 -9.45 16.61 -28.85
C ALA A 338 -8.43 15.50 -28.55
N ALA A 339 -7.14 15.78 -28.72
CA ALA A 339 -6.07 14.82 -28.43
C ALA A 339 -5.91 14.62 -26.92
N TYR A 340 -5.98 15.72 -26.15
CA TYR A 340 -5.93 15.73 -24.69
C TYR A 340 -7.08 14.91 -24.10
N ASP A 341 -8.32 15.23 -24.46
CA ASP A 341 -9.52 14.61 -23.91
C ASP A 341 -9.56 13.11 -24.23
N ARG A 342 -9.11 12.73 -25.43
CA ARG A 342 -9.07 11.32 -25.84
C ARG A 342 -8.09 10.50 -25.01
N ILE A 343 -6.87 10.99 -24.76
CA ILE A 343 -5.91 10.26 -23.92
C ILE A 343 -6.34 10.25 -22.46
N GLU A 344 -6.90 11.36 -21.96
CA GLU A 344 -7.46 11.44 -20.62
C GLU A 344 -8.58 10.41 -20.41
N GLN A 345 -9.53 10.31 -21.34
CA GLN A 345 -10.63 9.35 -21.28
C GLN A 345 -10.11 7.90 -21.22
N VAL A 346 -9.08 7.56 -22.01
CA VAL A 346 -8.45 6.23 -21.97
C VAL A 346 -7.82 5.98 -20.60
N ILE A 347 -7.12 6.95 -20.03
CA ILE A 347 -6.49 6.81 -18.70
C ILE A 347 -7.56 6.68 -17.60
N ARG A 348 -8.60 7.51 -17.63
CA ARG A 348 -9.67 7.47 -16.62
C ARG A 348 -10.45 6.15 -16.65
N SER A 349 -10.65 5.58 -17.84
CA SER A 349 -11.42 4.33 -18.00
C SER A 349 -10.60 3.06 -17.81
N LYS A 350 -9.33 3.04 -18.22
CA LYS A 350 -8.50 1.81 -18.28
C LYS A 350 -7.15 1.93 -17.58
N GLY A 351 -6.74 3.15 -17.21
CA GLY A 351 -5.48 3.43 -16.51
C GLY A 351 -5.50 3.00 -15.05
N VAL A 352 -4.31 2.99 -14.43
CA VAL A 352 -4.13 2.57 -13.04
C VAL A 352 -4.86 3.56 -12.14
N LEU A 353 -5.90 3.08 -11.44
CA LEU A 353 -6.81 3.88 -10.60
C LEU A 353 -7.40 5.10 -11.33
N GLY A 354 -7.52 5.06 -12.66
CA GLY A 354 -7.96 6.20 -13.46
C GLY A 354 -7.02 7.41 -13.47
N SER A 355 -5.79 7.25 -12.96
CA SER A 355 -4.87 8.35 -12.63
C SER A 355 -3.65 8.46 -13.56
N LYS A 356 -3.22 7.32 -14.12
CA LYS A 356 -2.02 7.24 -14.94
C LYS A 356 -2.15 6.10 -15.95
N GLY A 357 -1.52 6.28 -17.11
CA GLY A 357 -1.42 5.27 -18.15
C GLY A 357 -0.01 5.20 -18.75
N TYR A 358 0.32 4.04 -19.31
CA TYR A 358 1.61 3.80 -19.96
C TYR A 358 1.38 3.55 -21.44
N PHE A 359 2.12 4.25 -22.29
CA PHE A 359 1.89 4.24 -23.73
C PHE A 359 3.20 4.14 -24.49
N VAL A 360 3.13 3.51 -25.67
CA VAL A 360 4.17 3.68 -26.68
C VAL A 360 3.95 5.05 -27.33
N ALA A 361 5.02 5.83 -27.42
CA ALA A 361 5.00 7.13 -28.06
C ALA A 361 6.23 7.35 -28.93
N GLU A 362 6.07 8.21 -29.92
CA GLU A 362 7.13 8.71 -30.78
C GLU A 362 7.10 10.23 -30.75
N LEU A 363 8.17 10.80 -30.21
CA LEU A 363 8.41 12.23 -30.24
C LEU A 363 9.09 12.57 -31.56
N LYS A 364 8.33 13.12 -32.51
CA LYS A 364 8.81 13.42 -33.87
C LYS A 364 9.56 14.74 -33.96
N SER A 365 9.16 15.72 -33.16
CA SER A 365 9.80 17.03 -33.01
C SER A 365 9.66 17.49 -31.56
N ALA A 366 10.15 18.69 -31.24
CA ALA A 366 9.96 19.27 -29.92
C ALA A 366 8.47 19.36 -29.54
N ASP A 367 7.63 19.75 -30.49
CA ASP A 367 6.22 20.07 -30.32
C ASP A 367 5.24 19.00 -30.84
N GLU A 368 5.73 17.89 -31.42
CA GLU A 368 4.90 16.79 -31.92
C GLU A 368 5.21 15.47 -31.19
N LEU A 369 4.36 15.11 -30.23
CA LEU A 369 4.39 13.82 -29.53
C LEU A 369 3.23 12.93 -29.96
N VAL A 370 3.52 11.91 -30.76
CA VAL A 370 2.50 10.96 -31.22
C VAL A 370 2.40 9.82 -30.22
N VAL A 371 1.22 9.62 -29.62
CA VAL A 371 0.96 8.62 -28.58
C VAL A 371 -0.07 7.62 -29.06
N LYS A 372 0.23 6.33 -28.90
CA LYS A 372 -0.66 5.25 -29.31
C LYS A 372 -1.68 4.93 -28.21
N VAL A 373 -2.89 5.48 -28.31
CA VAL A 373 -3.89 5.48 -27.23
C VAL A 373 -4.79 4.25 -27.19
N ASN A 374 -4.92 3.51 -28.29
CA ASN A 374 -5.76 2.30 -28.29
C ASN A 374 -5.05 1.10 -27.63
N GLU A 375 -3.76 1.23 -27.32
CA GLU A 375 -2.92 0.17 -26.75
C GLU A 375 -2.26 0.68 -25.47
N LEU A 376 -3.02 0.64 -24.39
CA LEU A 376 -2.52 0.92 -23.05
C LEU A 376 -1.60 -0.23 -22.62
N LEU A 377 -0.36 0.09 -22.27
CA LEU A 377 0.59 -0.88 -21.76
C LEU A 377 0.28 -1.23 -20.31
N ALA A 378 0.62 -2.45 -19.91
CA ALA A 378 0.62 -2.86 -18.51
C ALA A 378 1.47 -1.90 -17.65
N GLU A 379 1.15 -1.80 -16.37
CA GLU A 379 1.89 -0.95 -15.44
C GLU A 379 3.38 -1.26 -15.47
N GLN A 380 4.17 -0.21 -15.64
CA GLN A 380 5.63 -0.30 -15.71
C GLN A 380 6.24 0.20 -14.39
N PRO A 381 7.36 -0.39 -13.94
CA PRO A 381 8.12 0.13 -12.81
C PRO A 381 8.85 1.41 -13.26
N PHE A 382 8.18 2.56 -13.09
CA PHE A 382 8.61 3.91 -13.50
C PHE A 382 8.96 4.81 -12.33
#